data_AF-A0A3N5HXP4-F1
#
_entry.id   AF-A0A3N5HXP4-F1
#
_cell.length_a   1.000
_cell.length_b   1.000
_cell.length_c   1.000
_cell.angle_alpha   90.00
_cell.angle_beta   90.00
_cell.angle_gamma   90.00
#
_symmetry.space_group_name_H-M   'P 1'
#
loop_
_entity.id
_entity.type
_entity.pdbx_description
1 polymer ?
#
loop_
_entity_poly.entity_id
_entity_poly.type
_entity_poly.pdbx_seq_one_letter_code
_entity_poly.pdbx_strand_id
1 'polypeptide(L)'
;MPLDDRVLSLQRRLDRVVRRLRLGRAPHPGRRRLLIVQIDGLSRAVLQRGLDGGRMPFLRRLLERGDGHLLPMSVGLPTSTPAFQMSAMYGVAPDIPGFHYHDKRRRSDVYF
;
A
#
# COMPACT_ATOMS: atom_id res chain seq x y z
N MET A 1 12.46 -19.77 25.49
CA MET A 1 12.28 -19.26 24.12
C MET A 1 13.01 -20.17 23.15
N PRO A 2 12.33 -20.74 22.16
CA PRO A 2 12.95 -21.57 21.13
C PRO A 2 14.03 -20.78 20.36
N LEU A 3 15.03 -21.48 19.84
CA LEU A 3 16.18 -20.89 19.14
C LEU A 3 15.74 -20.03 17.95
N ASP A 4 14.66 -20.43 17.28
CA ASP A 4 14.08 -19.72 16.14
C ASP A 4 13.65 -18.30 16.49
N ASP A 5 13.04 -18.08 17.66
CA ASP A 5 12.62 -16.75 18.11
C ASP A 5 13.82 -15.81 18.32
N ARG A 6 14.95 -16.36 18.80
CA ARG A 6 16.18 -15.59 19.01
C ARG A 6 16.82 -15.22 17.67
N VAL A 7 16.85 -16.16 16.72
CA VAL A 7 17.36 -15.93 15.36
C VAL A 7 16.50 -14.89 14.64
N LEU A 8 15.16 -15.02 14.67
CA LEU A 8 14.25 -14.04 14.07
C LEU A 8 14.36 -12.65 14.73
N SER A 9 14.55 -12.59 16.05
CA SER A 9 14.74 -11.33 16.77
C SER A 9 16.03 -10.64 16.35
N LEU A 10 17.12 -11.40 16.24
CA LEU A 10 18.42 -10.91 15.78
C LEU A 10 18.34 -10.42 14.33
N GLN A 11 17.72 -11.21 13.44
CA GLN A 11 17.51 -10.83 12.04
C GLN A 11 16.71 -9.53 11.94
N ARG A 12 15.59 -9.40 12.67
CA ARG A 12 14.79 -8.16 12.69
C ARG A 12 15.58 -6.94 13.17
N ARG A 13 16.49 -7.11 14.13
CA ARG A 13 17.37 -6.04 14.61
C ARG A 13 18.38 -5.65 13.54
N LEU A 14 19.04 -6.63 12.91
CA LEU A 14 19.96 -6.40 11.81
C LEU A 14 19.28 -5.70 10.63
N ASP A 15 18.12 -6.18 10.19
CA ASP A 15 17.35 -5.56 9.11
C ASP A 15 16.98 -4.10 9.44
N ARG A 16 16.62 -3.82 10.69
CA ARG A 16 16.31 -2.45 11.13
C ARG A 16 17.54 -1.55 11.08
N VAL A 17 18.70 -2.05 11.49
CA VAL A 17 19.98 -1.32 11.41
C VAL A 17 20.36 -1.09 9.96
N VAL A 18 20.34 -2.12 9.10
CA VAL A 18 20.63 -2.03 7.67
C VAL A 18 19.69 -1.03 7.00
N ARG A 19 18.39 -1.10 7.27
CA ARG A 19 17.41 -0.14 6.74
C ARG A 19 17.74 1.29 7.18
N ARG A 20 18.09 1.51 8.46
CA ARG A 20 18.52 2.82 8.96
C ARG A 20 19.79 3.33 8.30
N LEU A 21 20.79 2.47 8.12
CA LEU A 21 22.05 2.82 7.45
C LEU A 21 21.86 3.09 5.95
N ARG A 22 20.85 2.46 5.33
CA ARG A 22 20.44 2.72 3.93
C ARG A 22 19.51 3.92 3.78
N LEU A 23 19.02 4.53 4.86
CA LEU A 23 18.31 5.80 4.75
C LEU A 23 19.33 6.83 4.27
N GLY A 24 19.13 7.33 3.05
CA GLY A 24 19.94 8.41 2.50
C GLY A 24 19.90 9.66 3.37
N ARG A 25 20.68 10.67 2.98
CA ARG A 25 20.68 11.96 3.69
C ARG A 25 19.26 12.47 3.91
N ALA A 26 19.05 13.02 5.12
CA ALA A 26 17.82 13.70 5.45
C ALA A 26 17.53 14.71 4.34
N PRO A 27 16.34 14.64 3.73
CA PRO A 27 16.05 15.49 2.60
C PRO A 27 16.07 16.98 2.98
N HIS A 28 16.40 17.87 2.04
CA HIS A 28 16.48 19.30 2.32
C HIS A 28 15.18 19.85 2.94
N PRO A 29 15.28 20.63 4.03
CA PRO A 29 14.14 21.31 4.64
C PRO A 29 13.56 22.37 3.68
N GLY A 30 12.29 22.72 3.87
CA GLY A 30 11.61 23.80 3.11
C GLY A 30 10.83 23.36 1.88
N ARG A 31 10.84 22.08 1.49
CA ARG A 31 9.99 21.56 0.39
C ARG A 31 8.81 20.76 0.94
N ARG A 32 7.60 21.08 0.48
CA ARG A 32 6.41 20.24 0.71
C ARG A 32 6.62 18.87 0.08
N ARG A 33 6.19 17.82 0.78
CA ARG A 33 6.36 16.42 0.39
C ARG A 33 5.02 15.73 0.51
N LEU A 34 4.79 14.78 -0.38
CA LEU A 34 3.60 13.94 -0.37
C LEU A 34 4.04 12.48 -0.24
N LEU A 35 3.43 11.77 0.70
CA LEU A 35 3.54 10.32 0.82
C LEU A 35 2.14 9.74 0.62
N ILE A 36 1.99 8.92 -0.40
CA ILE A 36 0.79 8.12 -0.64
C ILE A 36 1.15 6.67 -0.30
N VAL A 37 0.35 6.04 0.56
CA VAL A 37 0.51 4.63 0.92
C VAL A 37 -0.70 3.87 0.39
N GLN A 38 -0.48 3.04 -0.63
CA GLN A 38 -1.47 2.10 -1.14
C GLN A 38 -1.23 0.74 -0.48
N ILE A 39 -2.27 0.18 0.16
CA ILE A 39 -2.26 -1.19 0.68
C ILE A 39 -3.15 -2.01 -0.23
N ASP A 40 -2.53 -2.87 -1.05
CA ASP A 40 -3.27 -3.69 -2.01
C ASP A 40 -4.20 -4.68 -1.28
N GLY A 41 -5.41 -4.87 -1.83
CA GLY A 41 -6.42 -5.77 -1.27
C GLY A 41 -7.02 -5.36 0.08
N LEU A 42 -6.74 -4.17 0.61
CA LEU A 42 -7.30 -3.72 1.89
C LEU A 42 -8.75 -3.25 1.73
N SER A 43 -9.69 -4.14 2.03
CA SER A 43 -11.10 -3.77 2.06
C SER A 43 -11.46 -2.92 3.30
N ARG A 44 -12.49 -2.07 3.16
CA ARG A 44 -13.04 -1.28 4.28
C ARG A 44 -13.42 -2.15 5.48
N ALA A 45 -14.02 -3.32 5.25
CA ALA A 45 -14.41 -4.23 6.32
C ALA A 45 -13.22 -4.83 7.07
N VAL A 46 -12.10 -5.09 6.38
CA VAL A 46 -10.85 -5.53 7.03
C VAL A 46 -10.25 -4.40 7.86
N LEU A 47 -10.20 -3.19 7.30
CA LEU A 47 -9.69 -2.00 7.99
C LEU A 47 -10.48 -1.72 9.28
N GLN A 48 -11.82 -1.74 9.20
CA GLN A 48 -12.69 -1.48 10.36
C GLN A 48 -12.47 -2.53 11.47
N ARG A 49 -12.45 -3.82 11.12
CA ARG A 49 -12.13 -4.89 12.09
C ARG A 49 -10.76 -4.73 12.75
N GLY A 50 -9.78 -4.18 12.04
CA GLY A 50 -8.46 -3.86 12.57
C GLY A 50 -8.48 -2.71 13.59
N LEU A 51 -9.26 -1.67 13.30
CA LEU A 51 -9.48 -0.53 14.20
C LEU A 51 -10.24 -0.94 15.46
N ASP A 52 -11.37 -1.63 15.30
CA ASP A 52 -12.24 -2.07 16.41
C ASP A 52 -11.50 -3.07 17.31
N GLY A 53 -10.68 -3.93 16.72
CA GLY A 53 -9.83 -4.87 17.45
C GLY A 53 -8.59 -4.25 18.09
N GLY A 54 -8.42 -2.92 18.06
CA GLY A 54 -7.30 -2.22 18.69
C GLY A 54 -5.93 -2.47 18.06
N ARG A 55 -5.87 -3.06 16.86
CA ARG A 55 -4.62 -3.45 16.18
C ARG A 55 -3.92 -2.28 15.48
N MET A 56 -4.58 -1.12 15.39
CA MET A 56 -4.12 0.04 14.62
C MET A 56 -4.10 1.32 15.48
N PRO A 57 -3.35 1.35 16.59
CA PRO A 57 -3.41 2.45 17.57
C PRO A 57 -2.96 3.80 17.00
N PHE A 58 -2.04 3.81 16.04
CA PHE A 58 -1.63 5.05 15.36
C PHE A 58 -2.76 5.63 14.50
N LEU A 59 -3.38 4.80 13.65
CA LEU A 59 -4.46 5.24 12.78
C LEU A 59 -5.69 5.68 13.58
N ARG A 60 -6.03 4.97 14.65
CA ARG A 60 -7.15 5.35 15.53
C ARG A 60 -6.96 6.75 16.12
N ARG A 61 -5.76 7.05 16.65
CA ARG A 61 -5.44 8.39 17.16
C ARG A 61 -5.51 9.48 16.08
N LEU A 62 -5.10 9.18 14.85
CA LEU A 62 -5.17 10.12 13.75
C LEU A 62 -6.62 10.50 13.42
N LEU A 63 -7.51 9.50 13.41
CA LEU A 63 -8.94 9.71 13.17
C LEU A 63 -9.62 10.44 14.33
N GLU A 64 -9.33 10.07 15.58
CA GLU A 64 -9.91 10.68 16.79
C GLU A 64 -9.52 12.17 16.95
N ARG A 65 -8.32 12.56 16.51
CA ARG A 65 -7.85 13.96 16.56
C ARG A 65 -8.46 14.86 15.50
N GLY A 66 -9.13 14.30 14.49
CA GLY A 66 -9.60 15.04 13.33
C GLY A 66 -8.50 15.38 12.32
N ASP A 67 -7.29 14.87 12.50
CA ASP A 67 -6.15 15.06 11.58
C ASP A 67 -6.26 14.20 10.32
N GLY A 68 -7.27 13.33 10.23
CA GLY A 68 -7.54 12.47 9.09
C GLY A 68 -8.99 12.02 8.99
N HIS A 69 -9.43 11.71 7.77
CA HIS A 69 -10.78 11.24 7.49
C HIS A 69 -10.76 9.87 6.83
N LEU A 70 -11.68 9.00 7.24
CA LEU A 70 -11.94 7.74 6.54
C LEU A 70 -13.08 7.95 5.53
N LEU A 71 -12.72 7.96 4.25
CA LEU A 71 -13.68 8.11 3.17
C LEU A 71 -13.95 6.76 2.50
N PRO A 72 -15.22 6.40 2.23
CA PRO A 72 -15.52 5.25 1.40
C PRO A 72 -15.02 5.52 -0.03
N MET A 73 -14.42 4.49 -0.62
CA MET A 73 -13.93 4.54 -2.00
C MET A 73 -14.56 3.39 -2.77
N SER A 74 -15.29 3.72 -3.83
CA SER A 74 -15.73 2.75 -4.82
C SER A 74 -14.71 2.77 -5.96
N VAL A 75 -14.10 1.63 -6.23
CA VAL A 75 -13.19 1.48 -7.37
C VAL A 75 -13.99 1.09 -8.62
N GLY A 76 -13.58 1.62 -9.78
CA GLY A 76 -14.21 1.29 -11.06
C GLY A 76 -13.96 -0.16 -11.46
N LEU A 77 -14.66 -0.61 -12.51
CA LEU A 77 -14.38 -1.89 -13.17
C LEU A 77 -13.37 -1.66 -14.31
N PRO A 78 -12.34 -2.51 -14.46
CA PRO A 78 -12.02 -3.68 -13.64
C PRO A 78 -11.41 -3.29 -12.28
N THR A 79 -11.76 -4.01 -11.20
CA THR A 79 -11.21 -3.77 -9.84
C THR A 79 -9.79 -4.33 -9.66
N SER A 80 -8.96 -4.22 -10.69
CA SER A 80 -7.58 -4.74 -10.69
C SER A 80 -6.59 -3.68 -10.22
N THR A 81 -5.48 -4.11 -9.62
CA THR A 81 -4.39 -3.23 -9.17
C THR A 81 -3.91 -2.25 -10.25
N PRO A 82 -3.62 -2.67 -11.50
CA PRO A 82 -3.13 -1.73 -12.52
C PRO A 82 -4.20 -0.73 -12.94
N ALA A 83 -5.47 -1.14 -13.04
CA ALA A 83 -6.56 -0.23 -13.38
C ALA A 83 -6.77 0.85 -12.30
N PHE A 84 -6.74 0.44 -11.03
CA PHE A 84 -6.81 1.39 -9.91
C PHE A 84 -5.64 2.36 -9.91
N GLN A 85 -4.41 1.86 -10.11
CA GLN A 85 -3.21 2.69 -10.12
C GLN A 85 -3.23 3.71 -11.26
N MET A 86 -3.69 3.32 -12.45
CA MET A 86 -3.86 4.23 -13.58
C MET A 86 -4.80 5.39 -13.22
N SER A 87 -5.98 5.09 -12.67
CA SER A 87 -6.92 6.15 -12.26
C SER A 87 -6.37 7.01 -11.12
N ALA A 88 -5.70 6.41 -10.14
CA ALA A 88 -5.15 7.14 -9.00
C ALA A 88 -3.98 8.07 -9.38
N MET A 89 -3.15 7.67 -10.35
CA MET A 89 -1.98 8.45 -10.77
C MET A 89 -2.30 9.49 -11.83
N TYR A 90 -3.17 9.15 -12.80
CA TYR A 90 -3.42 9.98 -13.98
C TYR A 90 -4.79 10.64 -14.00
N GLY A 91 -5.70 10.27 -13.08
CA GLY A 91 -7.04 10.86 -13.04
C GLY A 91 -7.93 10.48 -14.23
N VAL A 92 -7.63 9.37 -14.90
CA VAL A 92 -8.36 8.87 -16.09
C VAL A 92 -9.20 7.65 -15.77
N ALA A 93 -10.25 7.42 -16.56
CA ALA A 93 -10.92 6.13 -16.57
C ALA A 93 -9.93 5.06 -17.06
N PRO A 94 -9.88 3.87 -16.42
CA PRO A 94 -8.92 2.84 -16.81
C PRO A 94 -9.26 2.31 -18.20
N ASP A 95 -8.28 2.29 -19.10
CA ASP A 95 -8.41 1.79 -20.48
C ASP A 95 -7.80 0.40 -20.69
N ILE A 96 -7.32 -0.22 -19.60
CA ILE A 96 -6.74 -1.56 -19.60
C ILE A 96 -7.74 -2.60 -19.07
N PRO A 97 -7.74 -3.82 -19.66
CA PRO A 97 -8.64 -4.89 -19.24
C PRO A 97 -8.22 -5.56 -17.91
N GLY A 98 -6.99 -5.33 -17.44
CA GLY A 98 -6.44 -5.95 -16.24
C GLY A 98 -4.91 -6.06 -16.30
N PHE A 99 -4.35 -7.13 -15.74
CA PHE A 99 -2.91 -7.39 -15.77
C PHE A 99 -2.39 -7.82 -17.15
N HIS A 100 -3.23 -8.47 -17.94
CA HIS A 100 -2.90 -8.96 -19.28
C HIS A 100 -4.18 -9.16 -20.09
N TYR A 101 -4.02 -9.36 -21.40
CA TYR A 101 -5.08 -9.83 -22.28
C TYR A 101 -4.55 -10.83 -23.30
N HIS A 102 -5.43 -11.69 -23.80
CA HIS A 102 -5.11 -12.65 -24.85
C HIS A 102 -5.38 -12.05 -26.24
N ASP A 103 -4.35 -11.89 -27.07
CA ASP A 103 -4.49 -11.43 -28.45
C ASP A 103 -4.81 -12.63 -29.36
N LYS A 104 -6.07 -12.74 -29.79
CA LYS A 104 -6.55 -13.82 -30.66
C LYS A 104 -5.87 -13.85 -32.04
N ARG A 105 -5.41 -12.70 -32.56
CA ARG A 105 -4.75 -12.61 -33.87
C ARG A 105 -3.33 -13.17 -33.79
N ARG A 106 -2.64 -12.87 -32.68
CA ARG A 106 -1.28 -13.37 -32.41
C ARG A 106 -1.26 -14.72 -31.71
N ARG A 107 -2.40 -15.17 -31.15
CA ARG A 107 -2.53 -16.36 -30.30
C ARG A 107 -1.55 -16.34 -29.12
N SER A 108 -1.41 -15.18 -28.51
CA SER A 108 -0.43 -14.94 -27.44
C SER A 108 -0.99 -14.02 -26.36
N ASP A 109 -0.52 -14.17 -25.13
CA ASP A 109 -0.84 -13.26 -24.03
C ASP A 109 0.04 -12.01 -24.08
N VAL A 110 -0.57 -10.85 -23.85
CA VAL A 110 0.08 -9.54 -23.79
C VAL A 110 -0.08 -8.99 -22.39
N TYR A 111 1.04 -8.70 -21.74
CA TYR A 111 1.12 -8.16 -20.39
C TYR A 111 1.38 -6.66 -20.43
N PHE A 112 0.81 -5.93 -19.46
CA PHE A 112 1.04 -4.48 -19.28
C PHE A 112 2.18 -4.22 -18.31
#